data_AF-A0A9E2TW03-F1
#
_entry.id   AF-A0A9E2TW03-F1
#
_cell.length_a   1.000
_cell.length_b   1.000
_cell.length_c   1.000
_cell.angle_alpha   90.00
_cell.angle_beta   90.00
_cell.angle_gamma   90.00
#
_symmetry.space_group_name_H-M   'P 1'
#
loop_
_entity.id
_entity.type
_entity.pdbx_description
1 polymer ?
#
loop_
_entity_poly.entity_id
_entity_poly.type
_entity_poly.pdbx_seq_one_letter_code
_entity_poly.pdbx_strand_id
1 'polypeptide(L)'
;MKCPLLKTPTEALKSGYEFADSDLELNETFQKVAKSVSDEANSFYVLEYCSPKRSGTHTITVRLDYMGSSGSFQSDFSAEGFTRGCTIE
;
A
#
# COMPACT_ATOMS: atom_id res chain seq x y z
N MET A 1 -8.28 -10.10 6.00
CA MET A 1 -7.47 -10.07 4.77
C MET A 1 -6.19 -9.31 5.11
N LYS A 2 -5.07 -10.01 5.25
CA LYS A 2 -3.78 -9.41 5.59
C LYS A 2 -3.20 -8.89 4.27
N CYS A 3 -3.07 -7.58 4.13
CA CYS A 3 -2.34 -7.00 3.01
C CYS A 3 -0.89 -7.48 3.16
N PRO A 4 -0.32 -8.26 2.23
CA PRO A 4 1.06 -8.65 2.32
C PRO A 4 1.87 -7.36 2.24
N LEU A 5 2.57 -7.02 3.33
CA LEU A 5 3.57 -5.97 3.30
C LEU A 5 4.57 -6.36 2.22
N LEU A 6 4.49 -5.70 1.07
CA LEU A 6 5.57 -5.71 0.10
C LEU A 6 6.82 -5.31 0.88
N LYS A 7 7.79 -6.21 0.93
CA LYS A 7 9.08 -5.96 1.56
C LYS A 7 9.63 -4.70 0.90
N THR A 8 9.87 -3.66 1.71
CA THR A 8 10.52 -2.46 1.22
C THR A 8 11.89 -2.85 0.66
N PRO A 9 12.27 -2.36 -0.53
CA PRO A 9 13.61 -2.57 -1.07
C PRO A 9 14.60 -1.68 -0.30
N THR A 10 14.81 -1.96 0.98
CA THR A 10 15.62 -1.07 1.83
C THR A 10 16.43 -1.84 2.85
N GLU A 11 17.27 -2.76 2.38
CA GLU A 11 18.39 -3.24 3.21
C GLU A 11 19.75 -3.19 2.50
N ALA A 12 19.81 -3.05 1.17
CA ALA A 12 21.09 -3.06 0.45
C ALA A 12 21.75 -1.69 0.26
N LEU A 13 21.07 -0.56 0.54
CA LEU A 13 21.63 0.77 0.29
C LEU A 13 21.41 1.79 1.42
N LYS A 14 21.24 1.32 2.66
CA LYS A 14 20.97 2.22 3.81
C LYS A 14 22.13 3.18 4.11
N SER A 15 23.33 2.86 3.62
CA SER A 15 24.56 3.66 3.79
C SER A 15 25.21 4.11 2.47
N GLY A 16 24.75 3.64 1.30
CA GLY A 16 25.32 4.01 0.00
C GLY A 16 26.73 3.47 -0.30
N TYR A 17 27.26 2.54 0.50
CA TYR A 17 28.59 1.98 0.33
C TYR A 17 28.61 0.47 0.57
N GLU A 18 29.51 -0.23 -0.12
CA GLU A 18 29.86 -1.64 0.10
C GLU A 18 31.39 -1.75 0.17
N PHE A 19 31.89 -2.58 1.07
CA PHE A 19 33.33 -2.79 1.28
C PHE A 19 33.74 -4.14 0.70
N ALA A 20 34.92 -4.21 0.08
CA ALA A 20 35.53 -5.46 -0.38
C ALA A 20 36.83 -5.66 0.39
N ASP A 21 36.98 -6.82 1.06
CA ASP A 21 38.15 -7.10 1.90
C ASP A 21 39.38 -7.53 1.09
N SER A 22 39.19 -7.89 -0.18
CA SER A 22 40.27 -8.27 -1.09
C SER A 22 39.97 -7.98 -2.57
N ASP A 23 41.02 -7.99 -3.39
CA ASP A 23 40.92 -7.82 -4.85
C ASP A 23 40.06 -8.92 -5.51
N LEU A 24 39.98 -10.10 -4.88
CA LEU A 24 39.17 -11.23 -5.37
C LEU A 24 37.66 -10.96 -5.20
N GLU A 25 37.29 -10.25 -4.13
CA GLU A 25 35.89 -9.93 -3.82
C GLU A 25 35.40 -8.68 -4.54
N LEU A 26 36.31 -7.87 -5.08
CA LEU A 26 35.99 -6.58 -5.70
C LEU A 26 34.94 -6.69 -6.81
N ASN A 27 35.10 -7.69 -7.70
CA ASN A 27 34.16 -7.90 -8.80
C ASN A 27 32.76 -8.30 -8.31
N GLU A 28 32.68 -9.17 -7.30
CA GLU A 28 31.41 -9.61 -6.72
C GLU A 28 30.69 -8.45 -6.02
N THR A 29 31.45 -7.63 -5.26
CA THR A 29 30.95 -6.43 -4.61
C THR A 29 30.42 -5.41 -5.63
N PHE A 30 31.12 -5.19 -6.74
CA PHE A 30 30.63 -4.32 -7.82
C PHE A 30 29.33 -4.84 -8.45
N GLN A 31 29.23 -6.14 -8.71
CA GLN A 31 28.01 -6.73 -9.28
C GLN A 31 26.82 -6.60 -8.32
N LYS A 32 27.05 -6.76 -7.01
CA LYS A 32 26.03 -6.57 -5.97
C LYS A 32 25.48 -5.14 -5.97
N VAL A 33 26.36 -4.14 -6.00
CA VAL A 33 25.95 -2.72 -6.07
C VAL A 33 25.21 -2.44 -7.38
N ALA A 34 25.73 -2.89 -8.51
CA ALA A 34 25.10 -2.69 -9.82
C ALA A 34 23.68 -3.29 -9.87
N LYS A 35 23.49 -4.48 -9.30
CA LYS A 35 22.19 -5.11 -9.19
C LYS A 35 21.24 -4.30 -8.31
N SER A 36 21.69 -3.85 -7.13
CA SER A 36 20.89 -3.04 -6.21
C SER A 36 20.41 -1.73 -6.88
N VAL A 37 21.32 -1.03 -7.56
CA VAL A 37 21.00 0.20 -8.30
C VAL A 37 20.02 -0.07 -9.44
N SER A 38 20.21 -1.16 -10.19
CA SER A 38 19.29 -1.55 -11.27
C SER A 38 17.91 -1.91 -10.74
N ASP A 39 17.82 -2.64 -9.63
CA ASP A 39 16.54 -3.03 -9.02
C ASP A 39 15.79 -1.79 -8.51
N GLU A 40 16.50 -0.83 -7.91
CA GLU A 40 15.90 0.43 -7.43
C GLU A 40 15.50 1.36 -8.57
N ALA A 41 16.33 1.49 -9.60
CA ALA A 41 16.00 2.30 -10.78
C ALA A 41 14.79 1.76 -11.56
N ASN A 42 14.52 0.45 -11.44
CA ASN A 42 13.35 -0.21 -12.00
C ASN A 42 12.27 -0.50 -10.93
N SER A 43 12.35 0.12 -9.75
CA SER A 43 11.32 -0.01 -8.73
C SER A 43 10.10 0.81 -9.15
N PHE A 44 9.00 0.11 -9.44
CA PHE A 44 7.72 0.76 -9.69
C PHE A 44 6.99 0.94 -8.37
N TYR A 45 6.69 2.18 -8.00
CA TYR A 45 5.76 2.44 -6.91
C TYR A 45 4.35 2.05 -7.36
N VAL A 46 3.91 0.86 -6.97
CA VAL A 46 2.51 0.48 -7.05
C VAL A 46 1.77 1.27 -5.97
N LEU A 47 1.20 2.40 -6.37
CA LEU A 47 0.22 3.14 -5.56
C LEU A 47 -1.10 2.37 -5.56
N GLU A 48 -1.10 1.15 -5.04
CA GLU A 48 -2.34 0.41 -4.79
C GLU A 48 -3.04 1.06 -3.60
N TYR A 49 -3.93 1.99 -3.92
CA TYR A 49 -4.93 2.43 -2.98
C TYR A 49 -5.86 1.24 -2.72
N CYS A 50 -5.59 0.52 -1.62
CA CYS A 50 -6.55 -0.39 -1.03
C CYS A 50 -7.74 0.44 -0.53
N SER A 51 -8.64 0.82 -1.44
CA SER A 51 -9.89 1.45 -1.05
C SER A 51 -10.55 0.56 0.00
N PRO A 52 -10.95 1.10 1.16
CA PRO A 52 -11.53 0.31 2.25
C PRO A 52 -12.57 -0.64 1.70
N LYS A 53 -12.60 -1.90 2.18
CA LYS A 53 -13.54 -2.92 1.71
C LYS A 53 -14.97 -2.37 1.76
N ARG A 54 -15.51 -1.94 0.61
CA ARG A 54 -16.86 -1.34 0.50
C ARG A 54 -17.96 -2.39 0.34
N SER A 55 -17.61 -3.66 0.19
CA SER A 55 -18.56 -4.78 0.11
C SER A 55 -19.08 -5.18 1.48
N GLY A 56 -20.32 -5.64 1.56
CA GLY A 56 -20.95 -6.18 2.77
C GLY A 56 -22.15 -5.35 3.23
N THR A 57 -22.70 -5.71 4.38
CA THR A 57 -23.77 -4.95 5.02
C THR A 57 -23.18 -3.81 5.84
N HIS A 58 -23.75 -2.63 5.67
CA HIS A 58 -23.34 -1.42 6.38
C HIS A 58 -24.54 -0.77 7.05
N THR A 59 -24.30 -0.16 8.19
CA THR A 59 -25.32 0.57 8.93
C THR A 59 -25.22 2.05 8.63
N ILE A 60 -26.30 2.67 8.19
CA ILE A 60 -26.43 4.12 8.05
C ILE A 60 -27.18 4.66 9.26
N THR A 61 -26.61 5.71 9.88
CA THR A 61 -27.29 6.48 10.94
C THR A 61 -27.52 7.89 10.46
N VAL A 62 -28.79 8.30 10.41
CA VAL A 62 -29.20 9.69 10.20
C VAL A 62 -29.42 10.30 11.58
N ARG A 63 -28.75 11.41 11.89
CA ARG A 63 -28.94 12.17 13.13
C ARG A 63 -29.48 13.55 12.79
N LEU A 64 -30.42 14.03 13.60
CA LEU A 64 -30.99 15.37 13.52
C LEU A 64 -30.90 16.02 14.88
N ASP A 65 -30.34 17.22 14.91
CA ASP A 65 -30.27 18.07 16.09
C ASP A 65 -31.06 19.36 15.81
N TYR A 66 -32.04 19.67 16.65
CA TYR A 66 -32.89 20.85 16.51
C TYR A 66 -33.28 21.45 17.86
N MET A 67 -32.88 22.71 18.09
CA MET A 67 -33.23 23.51 19.28
C MET A 67 -33.13 22.74 20.61
N GLY A 68 -32.02 22.03 20.82
CA GLY A 68 -31.76 21.26 22.05
C GLY A 68 -32.44 19.88 22.11
N SER A 69 -33.22 19.52 21.09
CA SER A 69 -33.72 18.16 20.89
C SER A 69 -32.84 17.42 19.88
N SER A 70 -32.68 16.11 20.06
CA SER A 70 -31.97 15.24 19.11
C SER A 70 -32.81 14.01 18.77
N GLY A 71 -32.61 13.51 17.56
CA GLY A 71 -33.22 12.28 17.08
C GLY A 71 -32.26 11.52 16.18
N SER A 72 -32.40 10.20 16.13
CA SER A 72 -31.62 9.37 15.22
C SER A 72 -32.43 8.25 14.60
N PHE A 73 -32.18 7.99 13.33
CA PHE A 73 -32.72 6.86 12.59
C PHE A 73 -31.57 6.00 12.08
N GLN A 74 -31.68 4.68 12.23
CA GLN A 74 -30.68 3.73 11.80
C GLN A 74 -31.28 2.71 10.84
N SER A 75 -30.58 2.42 9.75
CA SER A 75 -30.99 1.43 8.75
C SER A 75 -29.77 0.71 8.18
N ASP A 76 -29.89 -0.60 7.99
CA ASP A 76 -28.86 -1.40 7.36
C ASP A 76 -29.08 -1.47 5.85
N PHE A 77 -28.00 -1.39 5.08
CA PHE A 77 -28.01 -1.60 3.63
C PHE A 77 -26.95 -2.61 3.22
N SER A 78 -27.27 -3.44 2.24
CA SER A 78 -26.30 -4.35 1.61
C SER A 78 -25.64 -3.66 0.42
N ALA A 79 -24.31 -3.65 0.38
CA ALA A 79 -23.52 -3.22 -0.77
C ALA A 79 -23.24 -4.37 -1.76
N GLU A 80 -24.03 -5.44 -1.71
CA GLU A 80 -23.94 -6.52 -2.69
C GLU A 80 -24.28 -5.99 -4.10
N GLY A 81 -23.45 -6.36 -5.09
CA GLY A 81 -23.57 -5.87 -6.46
C GLY A 81 -22.94 -4.49 -6.73
N PHE A 82 -22.39 -3.80 -5.73
CA PHE A 82 -21.68 -2.54 -5.97
C PHE A 82 -20.32 -2.81 -6.60
N THR A 83 -20.11 -2.35 -7.83
CA THR A 83 -18.85 -2.51 -8.57
C THR A 83 -18.03 -1.23 -8.58
N ARG A 84 -16.73 -1.35 -8.87
CA ARG A 84 -15.86 -0.19 -9.07
C ARG A 84 -16.11 0.39 -10.47
N GLY A 85 -16.16 1.71 -10.59
CA GLY A 85 -16.28 2.41 -11.88
C GLY A 85 -14.95 2.81 -12.52
N CYS A 86 -13.83 2.23 -12.09
CA CYS A 86 -12.52 2.55 -12.67
C CYS A 86 -12.22 1.58 -13.81
N THR A 87 -12.47 2.01 -15.05
CA THR A 87 -11.81 1.44 -16.22
C THR A 87 -10.40 2.03 -16.27
N ILE A 88 -9.38 1.20 -16.10
CA ILE A 88 -8.02 1.60 -16.46
C ILE A 88 -7.87 1.18 -17.93
N GLU A 89 -7.80 2.15 -18.83
CA GLU A 89 -7.32 1.94 -20.20
C GLU A 89 -5.79 1.98 -20.22
#